data_AF-A0A848ZHQ8-F1
#
_entry.id   AF-A0A848ZHQ8-F1
#
_cell.length_a   1.000
_cell.length_b   1.000
_cell.length_c   1.000
_cell.angle_alpha   90.00
_cell.angle_beta   90.00
_cell.angle_gamma   90.00
#
_symmetry.space_group_name_H-M   'P 1'
#
loop_
_entity.id
_entity.type
_entity.pdbx_description
1 polymer ?
#
loop_
_entity_poly.entity_id
_entity_poly.type
_entity_poly.pdbx_seq_one_letter_code
_entity_poly.pdbx_strand_id
1 'polypeptide(L)'
;VTALAIGIHNLPEGLATFVGTLADPAIGMAIAVAIAVHNIPEGISVSVPIYFATGSRKKAFWLSFLSGVSEPIGALIGYTILRPIFSETVFGILFASVAGIMVFISLDELLPAAREYGEGHLAIYGLICGMAVMALSLLLFM
;
A
#
# COMPACT_ATOMS: atom_id res chain seq x y z
N VAL A 1 1.16 -15.08 -2.89
CA VAL A 1 -0.07 -14.45 -2.36
C VAL A 1 0.21 -13.00 -1.99
N THR A 2 1.20 -12.75 -1.13
CA THR A 2 1.65 -11.41 -0.69
C THR A 2 1.79 -10.37 -1.82
N ALA A 3 2.53 -10.67 -2.90
CA ALA A 3 2.69 -9.71 -4.02
C ALA A 3 1.39 -9.38 -4.76
N LEU A 4 0.46 -10.33 -4.86
CA LEU A 4 -0.85 -10.08 -5.47
C LEU A 4 -1.74 -9.26 -4.54
N ALA A 5 -1.71 -9.61 -3.25
CA ALA A 5 -2.51 -8.95 -2.23
C ALA A 5 -2.09 -7.48 -2.05
N ILE A 6 -0.78 -7.23 -2.05
CA ILE A 6 -0.21 -5.88 -2.05
C ILE A 6 -0.52 -5.18 -3.38
N GLY A 7 -0.36 -5.82 -4.54
CA GLY A 7 -0.75 -5.22 -5.82
C GLY A 7 -2.23 -4.77 -5.88
N ILE A 8 -3.14 -5.46 -5.18
CA ILE A 8 -4.55 -5.06 -5.06
C ILE A 8 -4.73 -3.83 -4.16
N HIS A 9 -3.87 -3.63 -3.16
CA HIS A 9 -3.91 -2.49 -2.23
C HIS A 9 -3.47 -1.18 -2.88
N ASN A 10 -2.44 -1.24 -3.71
CA ASN A 10 -1.85 -0.10 -4.41
C ASN A 10 -2.84 0.54 -5.41
N LEU A 11 -3.84 -0.21 -5.89
CA LEU A 11 -4.87 0.29 -6.79
C LEU A 11 -5.75 1.40 -6.17
N PRO A 12 -6.33 1.20 -4.97
CA PRO A 12 -6.98 2.23 -4.16
C PRO A 12 -6.11 3.45 -3.82
N GLU A 13 -4.82 3.25 -3.57
CA GLU A 13 -3.90 4.35 -3.29
C GLU A 13 -3.75 5.28 -4.51
N GLY A 14 -3.54 4.69 -5.69
CA GLY A 14 -3.51 5.45 -6.94
C GLY A 14 -4.82 6.17 -7.25
N LEU A 15 -5.97 5.56 -6.89
CA LEU A 15 -7.26 6.21 -6.98
C LEU A 15 -7.38 7.40 -6.02
N ALA A 16 -6.92 7.27 -4.78
CA ALA A 16 -6.92 8.35 -3.80
C ALA A 16 -6.02 9.52 -4.25
N THR A 17 -4.83 9.23 -4.80
CA THR A 17 -3.96 10.26 -5.39
C THR A 17 -4.68 11.02 -6.50
N PHE A 18 -5.32 10.29 -7.42
CA PHE A 18 -6.03 10.89 -8.55
C PHE A 18 -7.18 11.80 -8.11
N VAL A 19 -8.02 11.32 -7.19
CA VAL A 19 -9.16 12.08 -6.65
C VAL A 19 -8.69 13.31 -5.89
N GLY A 20 -7.62 13.18 -5.10
CA GLY A 20 -6.97 14.30 -4.42
C GLY A 20 -6.50 15.36 -5.41
N THR A 21 -5.84 14.97 -6.51
CA THR A 21 -5.40 15.88 -7.57
C THR A 21 -6.56 16.58 -8.29
N LEU A 22 -7.69 15.88 -8.51
CA LEU A 22 -8.87 16.49 -9.12
C LEU A 22 -9.54 17.54 -8.21
N ALA A 23 -9.50 17.34 -6.90
CA ALA A 23 -10.02 18.30 -5.93
C ALA A 23 -9.11 19.53 -5.83
N ASP A 24 -7.81 19.32 -5.64
CA ASP A 24 -6.78 20.36 -5.65
C ASP A 24 -5.41 19.73 -5.99
N PRO A 25 -4.70 20.19 -7.03
CA PRO A 25 -3.36 19.72 -7.35
C PRO A 25 -2.37 19.75 -6.18
N ALA A 26 -2.49 20.71 -5.26
CA ALA A 26 -1.64 20.79 -4.07
C ALA A 26 -1.90 19.62 -3.11
N ILE A 27 -3.18 19.26 -2.89
CA ILE A 27 -3.59 18.10 -2.08
C ILE A 27 -3.12 16.81 -2.76
N GLY A 28 -3.30 16.69 -4.07
CA GLY A 28 -2.82 15.55 -4.84
C GLY A 28 -1.30 15.35 -4.72
N MET A 29 -0.53 16.43 -4.76
CA MET A 29 0.92 16.38 -4.57
C MET A 29 1.32 15.94 -3.16
N ALA A 30 0.64 16.44 -2.12
CA ALA A 30 0.86 16.00 -0.74
C ALA A 30 0.58 14.49 -0.56
N ILE A 31 -0.54 14.01 -1.11
CA ILE A 31 -0.92 12.58 -1.09
C ILE A 31 0.12 11.73 -1.85
N ALA A 32 0.56 12.17 -3.03
CA ALA A 32 1.56 11.45 -3.81
C ALA A 32 2.90 11.29 -3.06
N VAL A 33 3.34 12.33 -2.34
CA VAL A 33 4.55 12.27 -1.51
C VAL A 33 4.36 11.31 -0.33
N ALA A 34 3.21 11.36 0.35
CA ALA A 34 2.91 10.47 1.46
C ALA A 34 2.91 8.99 1.03
N ILE A 35 2.27 8.68 -0.10
CA ILE A 35 2.25 7.33 -0.69
C ILE A 35 3.64 6.89 -1.13
N ALA A 36 4.43 7.77 -1.76
CA ALA A 36 5.81 7.44 -2.14
C ALA A 36 6.67 7.02 -0.94
N VAL A 37 6.48 7.64 0.23
CA VAL A 37 7.16 7.25 1.47
C VAL A 37 6.64 5.90 1.99
N HIS A 38 5.33 5.65 1.90
CA HIS A 38 4.70 4.37 2.29
C HIS A 38 5.21 3.19 1.44
N ASN A 39 5.44 3.43 0.15
CA ASN A 39 5.79 2.39 -0.82
C ASN A 39 7.24 1.90 -0.70
N ILE A 40 8.10 2.63 0.01
CA ILE A 40 9.47 2.17 0.28
C ILE A 40 9.45 0.96 1.23
N PRO A 41 8.88 1.03 2.46
CA PRO A 41 8.66 -0.14 3.31
C PRO A 41 7.90 -1.27 2.62
N GLU A 42 6.86 -0.94 1.84
CA GLU A 42 6.06 -1.93 1.14
C GLU A 42 6.85 -2.66 0.04
N GLY A 43 7.61 -1.94 -0.77
CA GLY A 43 8.48 -2.55 -1.77
C GLY A 43 9.50 -3.52 -1.14
N ILE A 44 9.99 -3.21 0.06
CA ILE A 44 10.85 -4.11 0.84
C ILE A 44 10.05 -5.34 1.32
N SER A 45 8.83 -5.14 1.83
CA SER A 45 7.97 -6.23 2.31
C SER A 45 7.55 -7.21 1.20
N VAL A 46 7.47 -6.75 -0.05
CA VAL A 46 7.26 -7.60 -1.23
C VAL A 46 8.57 -8.26 -1.67
N SER A 47 9.64 -7.48 -1.82
CA SER A 47 10.88 -7.94 -2.45
C SER A 47 11.65 -8.96 -1.60
N VAL A 48 11.72 -8.75 -0.29
CA VAL A 48 12.52 -9.57 0.62
C VAL A 48 12.03 -11.02 0.69
N PRO A 49 10.73 -11.29 0.95
CA PRO A 49 10.22 -12.67 0.96
C PRO A 49 10.38 -13.38 -0.38
N ILE A 50 10.17 -12.67 -1.50
CA ILE A 50 10.35 -13.23 -2.84
C ILE A 50 11.81 -13.62 -3.09
N TYR A 51 12.75 -12.79 -2.65
CA TYR A 51 14.16 -13.12 -2.77
C TYR A 51 14.51 -14.36 -1.95
N PHE A 52 14.07 -14.45 -0.69
CA PHE A 52 14.33 -15.62 0.15
C PHE A 52 13.65 -16.89 -0.36
N ALA A 53 12.48 -16.78 -0.99
CA ALA A 53 11.77 -17.92 -1.59
C ALA A 53 12.34 -18.37 -2.94
N THR A 54 12.96 -17.47 -3.71
CA THR A 54 13.34 -17.77 -5.12
C THR A 54 14.83 -17.66 -5.43
N GLY A 55 15.64 -17.09 -4.54
CA GLY A 55 17.06 -16.78 -4.76
C GLY A 55 17.32 -15.71 -5.83
N SER A 56 16.30 -15.10 -6.44
CA SER A 56 16.44 -14.23 -7.61
C SER A 56 16.11 -12.78 -7.30
N ARG A 57 17.14 -11.92 -7.27
CA ARG A 57 16.98 -10.46 -7.14
C ARG A 57 16.16 -9.87 -8.28
N LYS A 58 16.29 -10.42 -9.50
CA LYS A 58 15.54 -9.98 -10.67
C LYS A 58 14.03 -10.27 -10.50
N LYS A 59 13.66 -11.44 -9.98
CA LYS A 59 12.25 -11.75 -9.70
C LYS A 59 11.68 -10.86 -8.60
N ALA A 60 12.43 -10.67 -7.52
CA ALA A 60 12.02 -9.78 -6.42
C ALA A 60 11.76 -8.35 -6.92
N PHE A 61 12.68 -7.79 -7.69
CA PHE A 61 12.53 -6.47 -8.30
C PHE A 61 11.30 -6.38 -9.20
N TRP A 62 11.13 -7.30 -10.16
CA TRP A 62 10.02 -7.21 -11.11
C TRP A 62 8.66 -7.41 -10.46
N LEU A 63 8.53 -8.29 -9.48
CA LEU A 63 7.27 -8.50 -8.78
C LEU A 63 6.92 -7.32 -7.88
N SER A 64 7.90 -6.71 -7.20
CA SER A 64 7.68 -5.46 -6.45
C SER A 64 7.36 -4.29 -7.38
N PHE A 65 8.06 -4.15 -8.51
CA PHE A 65 7.76 -3.13 -9.51
C PHE A 65 6.35 -3.28 -10.09
N LEU A 66 5.95 -4.51 -10.45
CA LEU A 66 4.61 -4.79 -10.96
C LEU A 66 3.52 -4.50 -9.92
N SER A 67 3.82 -4.65 -8.62
CA SER A 67 2.95 -4.21 -7.53
C SER A 67 2.75 -2.70 -7.57
N GLY A 68 3.83 -1.92 -7.59
CA GLY A 68 3.74 -0.45 -7.64
C GLY A 68 3.11 0.10 -8.93
N VAL A 69 3.19 -0.64 -10.05
CA VAL A 69 2.48 -0.28 -11.29
C VAL A 69 0.96 -0.33 -11.13
N SER A 70 0.41 -0.98 -10.11
CA SER A 70 -1.04 -0.98 -9.91
C SER A 70 -1.59 0.37 -9.42
N GLU A 71 -0.77 1.25 -8.83
CA GLU A 71 -1.15 2.64 -8.49
C GLU A 71 -1.53 3.46 -9.73
N PRO A 72 -0.67 3.65 -10.75
CA PRO A 72 -1.05 4.40 -11.94
C PRO A 72 -2.20 3.73 -12.70
N ILE A 73 -2.31 2.40 -12.64
CA ILE A 73 -3.48 1.67 -13.18
C ILE A 73 -4.74 2.04 -12.40
N GLY A 74 -4.68 2.07 -11.07
CA GLY A 74 -5.78 2.46 -10.21
C GLY A 74 -6.23 3.89 -10.41
N ALA A 75 -5.28 4.82 -10.59
CA ALA A 75 -5.56 6.20 -10.99
C ALA A 75 -6.31 6.26 -12.34
N LEU A 76 -5.85 5.50 -13.34
CA LEU A 76 -6.45 5.46 -14.67
C LEU A 76 -7.86 4.83 -14.66
N ILE A 77 -8.04 3.74 -13.90
CA ILE A 77 -9.36 3.11 -13.68
C ILE A 77 -10.29 4.09 -12.95
N GLY A 78 -9.79 4.78 -11.94
CA GLY A 78 -10.49 5.86 -11.24
C GLY A 78 -11.00 6.93 -12.20
N TYR A 79 -10.13 7.38 -13.11
CA TYR A 79 -10.46 8.40 -14.11
C TYR A 79 -11.50 7.94 -15.14
N THR A 80 -11.41 6.70 -15.61
CA THR A 80 -12.18 6.23 -16.78
C THR A 80 -13.47 5.50 -16.42
N ILE A 81 -13.43 4.61 -15.43
CA ILE A 81 -14.52 3.71 -15.07
C ILE A 81 -15.32 4.26 -13.90
N LEU A 82 -14.64 4.80 -12.90
CA LEU A 82 -15.30 5.23 -11.67
C LEU A 82 -15.84 6.65 -11.76
N ARG A 83 -15.28 7.53 -12.60
CA ARG A 83 -15.74 8.92 -12.80
C ARG A 83 -17.27 9.10 -12.91
N PRO A 84 -18.04 8.27 -13.62
CA PRO A 84 -19.49 8.44 -13.74
C PRO A 84 -20.27 8.07 -12.46
N ILE A 85 -19.72 7.18 -11.63
CA ILE A 85 -20.35 6.65 -10.41
C ILE A 85 -19.63 7.09 -9.14
N PHE A 86 -18.62 7.95 -9.27
CA PHE A 86 -17.77 8.36 -8.17
C PHE A 86 -18.55 9.26 -7.23
N SER A 87 -18.72 8.80 -6.00
CA SER A 87 -19.35 9.54 -4.90
C SER A 87 -18.53 9.31 -3.64
N GLU A 88 -18.71 10.17 -2.63
CA GLU A 88 -18.09 9.99 -1.31
C GLU A 88 -18.41 8.62 -0.72
N THR A 89 -19.62 8.10 -0.96
CA THR A 89 -20.02 6.76 -0.53
C THR A 89 -19.23 5.66 -1.22
N VAL A 90 -19.05 5.74 -2.55
CA VAL A 90 -18.27 4.75 -3.31
C VAL A 90 -16.80 4.80 -2.89
N PHE A 91 -16.24 6.00 -2.71
CA PHE A 91 -14.89 6.17 -2.18
C PHE A 91 -14.75 5.54 -0.79
N GLY A 92 -15.67 5.82 0.14
CA GLY A 92 -15.66 5.25 1.48
C GLY A 92 -15.75 3.73 1.51
N ILE A 93 -16.60 3.12 0.67
CA ILE A 93 -16.72 1.65 0.57
C ILE A 93 -15.43 1.03 0.03
N LEU A 94 -14.86 1.59 -1.03
CA LEU A 94 -13.60 1.11 -1.60
C LEU A 94 -12.47 1.23 -0.57
N PHE A 95 -12.33 2.39 0.07
CA PHE A 95 -11.28 2.63 1.06
C PHE A 95 -11.41 1.71 2.27
N ALA A 96 -12.64 1.50 2.78
CA ALA A 96 -12.90 0.57 3.89
C ALA A 96 -12.58 -0.88 3.54
N SER A 97 -12.95 -1.34 2.34
CA SER A 97 -12.67 -2.70 1.88
C SER A 97 -11.17 -2.98 1.82
N VAL A 98 -10.42 -2.01 1.35
CA VAL A 98 -8.98 -2.10 1.14
C VAL A 98 -8.23 -2.03 2.46
N ALA A 99 -8.61 -1.10 3.33
CA ALA A 99 -8.08 -1.03 4.69
C ALA A 99 -8.31 -2.34 5.43
N GLY A 100 -9.50 -2.95 5.30
CA GLY A 100 -9.80 -4.27 5.89
C GLY A 100 -8.89 -5.38 5.38
N ILE A 101 -8.66 -5.45 4.05
CA ILE A 101 -7.74 -6.41 3.44
C ILE A 101 -6.31 -6.22 3.97
N MET A 102 -5.83 -4.97 4.10
CA MET A 102 -4.47 -4.71 4.59
C MET A 102 -4.30 -5.02 6.07
N VAL A 103 -5.32 -4.78 6.89
CA VAL A 103 -5.31 -5.21 8.29
C VAL A 103 -5.23 -6.74 8.37
N PHE A 104 -6.02 -7.45 7.56
CA PHE A 104 -5.96 -8.91 7.48
C PHE A 104 -4.57 -9.41 7.06
N ILE A 105 -4.03 -8.92 5.94
CA ILE A 105 -2.68 -9.31 5.46
C ILE A 105 -1.62 -8.99 6.52
N SER A 106 -1.69 -7.82 7.15
CA SER A 106 -0.69 -7.40 8.14
C SER A 106 -0.71 -8.29 9.38
N LEU A 107 -1.89 -8.63 9.90
CA LEU A 107 -2.04 -9.35 11.15
C LEU A 107 -2.04 -10.88 10.99
N ASP A 108 -2.60 -11.39 9.89
CA ASP A 108 -2.82 -12.82 9.67
C ASP A 108 -1.74 -13.46 8.76
N GLU A 109 -1.10 -12.67 7.89
CA GLU A 109 0.00 -13.17 7.04
C GLU A 109 1.37 -12.64 7.46
N LEU A 110 1.56 -11.32 7.46
CA LEU A 110 2.88 -10.70 7.61
C LEU A 110 3.42 -10.79 9.05
N LEU A 111 2.60 -10.51 10.07
CA LEU A 111 3.02 -10.60 11.46
C LEU A 111 3.39 -12.04 11.87
N PRO A 112 2.58 -13.08 11.57
CA PRO A 112 2.97 -14.46 11.85
C PRO A 112 4.25 -14.87 11.12
N ALA A 113 4.39 -14.51 9.84
CA ALA A 113 5.62 -14.76 9.09
C ALA A 113 6.84 -14.06 9.72
N ALA A 114 6.71 -12.79 10.12
CA ALA A 114 7.78 -12.06 10.78
C ALA A 114 8.20 -12.68 12.13
N ARG A 115 7.25 -13.29 12.86
CA ARG A 115 7.52 -14.02 14.10
C ARG A 115 8.11 -15.42 13.87
N GLU A 116 7.75 -16.07 12.77
CA GLU A 116 8.27 -17.40 12.40
C GLU A 116 9.73 -17.32 11.93
N TYR A 117 10.05 -16.32 11.10
CA TYR A 117 11.37 -16.15 10.49
C TYR A 117 12.28 -15.16 11.23
N GLY A 118 11.84 -14.58 12.35
CA GLY A 118 12.56 -13.56 13.10
C GLY A 118 12.29 -13.61 14.62
N GLU A 119 12.68 -12.56 15.32
CA GLU A 119 12.49 -12.43 16.76
C GLU A 119 11.09 -11.87 17.07
N GLY A 120 10.30 -12.62 17.85
CA GLY A 120 8.89 -12.29 18.09
C GLY A 120 8.66 -10.88 18.65
N HIS A 121 9.49 -10.43 19.59
CA HIS A 121 9.37 -9.09 20.17
C HIS A 121 9.79 -7.98 19.19
N LEU A 122 10.84 -8.20 18.39
CA LEU A 122 11.27 -7.23 17.38
C LEU A 122 10.21 -7.05 16.30
N ALA A 123 9.52 -8.12 15.88
CA ALA A 123 8.41 -8.03 14.94
C ALA A 123 7.27 -7.16 15.49
N ILE A 124 6.92 -7.31 16.78
CA ILE A 124 5.89 -6.48 17.43
C ILE A 124 6.35 -5.02 17.55
N TYR A 125 7.60 -4.77 17.95
CA TYR A 125 8.13 -3.41 18.01
C TYR A 125 8.16 -2.74 16.64
N GLY A 126 8.56 -3.48 15.60
CA GLY A 126 8.52 -3.00 14.21
C GLY A 126 7.10 -2.64 13.77
N LEU A 127 6.11 -3.48 14.07
CA LEU A 127 4.70 -3.22 13.79
C LEU A 127 4.21 -1.93 14.49
N ILE A 128 4.42 -1.81 15.79
CA ILE A 128 3.99 -0.64 16.57
C ILE A 128 4.69 0.63 16.09
N CYS A 129 6.00 0.57 15.83
CA CYS A 129 6.77 1.70 15.35
C CYS A 129 6.32 2.13 13.95
N GLY A 130 6.05 1.17 13.04
CA GLY A 130 5.48 1.44 11.72
C GLY A 130 4.12 2.12 11.80
N MET A 131 3.22 1.63 12.66
CA MET A 131 1.92 2.29 12.91
C MET A 131 2.10 3.74 13.42
N ALA A 132 3.06 3.97 14.33
CA ALA A 132 3.35 5.31 14.84
C ALA A 132 3.90 6.24 13.76
N VAL A 133 4.82 5.77 12.91
CA VAL A 133 5.36 6.54 11.78
C VAL A 133 4.26 6.93 10.80
N MET A 134 3.37 6.00 10.46
CA MET A 134 2.24 6.29 9.58
C MET A 134 1.29 7.32 10.22
N ALA A 135 0.93 7.15 11.49
CA ALA A 135 0.09 8.11 12.21
C ALA A 135 0.71 9.53 12.26
N LEU A 136 2.01 9.63 12.54
CA LEU A 136 2.72 10.91 12.54
C LEU A 136 2.79 11.53 11.15
N SER A 137 3.02 10.74 10.10
CA SER A 137 3.05 11.24 8.72
C SER A 137 1.71 11.87 8.34
N LEU A 138 0.58 11.22 8.70
CA LEU A 138 -0.75 11.77 8.43
C LEU A 138 -0.98 13.09 9.15
N LEU A 139 -0.53 13.23 10.41
CA LEU A 139 -0.64 14.49 11.15
C LEU A 139 0.23 15.62 10.59
N LEU A 140 1.32 15.29 9.91
CA LEU A 140 2.25 16.27 9.34
C LEU A 140 1.85 16.73 7.93
N PHE A 141 1.13 15.89 7.18
CA PHE A 141 0.79 16.13 5.77
C PHE A 141 -0.71 16.41 5.51
N MET A 142 -1.56 16.33 6.54
CA MET A 142 -2.95 16.80 6.54
C MET A 142 -3.08 18.18 7.18
#